data_AF-A0A2V1BDF9-F1
#
_entry.id   AF-A0A2V1BDF9-F1
#
_cell.length_a   1.000
_cell.length_b   1.000
_cell.length_c   1.000
_cell.angle_alpha   90.00
_cell.angle_beta   90.00
_cell.angle_gamma   90.00
#
_symmetry.space_group_name_H-M   'P 1'
#
loop_
_entity.id
_entity.type
_entity.pdbx_description
1 polymer ?
#
loop_
_entity_poly.entity_id
_entity_poly.type
_entity_poly.pdbx_seq_one_letter_code
_entity_poly.pdbx_strand_id
1 'polypeptide(L)'
;MLHLKDDEIRLLVFNDSFAEDCSLIHVSLDHSPKFYALSYAWTDESLFPKFENATHQHIRPNGHDTPLGPTQAAALEARRSNGYSKVPHWVDVLCIDQKIIL
;
A
#
# COMPACT_ATOMS: atom_id res chain seq x y z
N MET A 1 -13.90 9.94 3.74
CA MET A 1 -13.16 8.73 4.15
C MET A 1 -13.97 8.07 5.26
N LEU A 2 -14.43 6.83 5.06
CA LEU A 2 -15.24 6.10 6.04
C LEU A 2 -14.32 5.56 7.15
N HIS A 3 -14.73 5.76 8.40
CA HIS A 3 -14.06 5.15 9.55
C HIS A 3 -14.14 3.63 9.47
N LEU A 4 -13.06 2.96 9.86
CA LEU A 4 -13.11 1.53 10.13
C LEU A 4 -13.94 1.29 11.40
N LYS A 5 -14.74 0.24 11.38
CA LYS A 5 -15.31 -0.35 12.61
C LYS A 5 -14.24 -1.19 13.32
N ASP A 6 -14.47 -1.52 14.59
CA ASP A 6 -13.49 -2.23 15.44
C ASP A 6 -12.95 -3.53 14.82
N ASP A 7 -13.74 -4.20 13.97
CA ASP A 7 -13.42 -5.46 13.31
C ASP A 7 -13.02 -5.31 11.82
N GLU A 8 -12.96 -4.09 11.29
CA GLU A 8 -12.66 -3.85 9.87
C GLU A 8 -11.19 -3.49 9.63
N ILE A 9 -10.63 -3.99 8.54
CA ILE A 9 -9.31 -3.59 8.02
C ILE A 9 -9.44 -3.07 6.58
N ARG A 10 -8.46 -2.27 6.16
CA ARG A 10 -8.29 -1.94 4.74
C ARG A 10 -7.32 -2.90 4.08
N LEU A 11 -7.57 -3.21 2.82
CA LEU A 11 -6.67 -3.99 1.98
C LEU A 11 -6.46 -3.28 0.65
N LEU A 12 -5.21 -3.27 0.19
CA LEU A 12 -4.80 -2.82 -1.12
C LEU A 12 -5.02 -3.92 -2.16
N VAL A 13 -5.75 -3.61 -3.22
CA VAL A 13 -6.02 -4.50 -4.36
C VAL A 13 -5.42 -3.88 -5.60
N PHE A 14 -4.59 -4.62 -6.33
CA PHE A 14 -4.05 -4.16 -7.60
C PHE A 14 -5.08 -4.30 -8.71
N ASN A 15 -5.17 -3.30 -9.59
CA ASN A 15 -6.00 -3.38 -10.78
C ASN A 15 -5.14 -3.89 -11.95
N ASP A 16 -5.61 -4.90 -12.67
CA ASP A 16 -4.84 -5.53 -13.77
C ASP A 16 -4.64 -4.59 -14.98
N SER A 17 -5.33 -3.45 -15.03
CA SER A 17 -5.38 -2.54 -16.19
C SER A 17 -4.19 -1.56 -16.26
N PHE A 18 -3.67 -1.13 -15.12
CA PHE A 18 -2.60 -0.13 -15.05
C PHE A 18 -1.69 -0.40 -13.87
N ALA A 19 -0.37 -0.38 -14.12
CA ALA A 19 0.62 -0.70 -13.10
C ALA A 19 0.44 0.16 -11.83
N GLU A 20 0.06 1.42 -11.93
CA GLU A 20 -0.07 2.32 -10.78
C GLU A 20 -1.44 2.26 -10.11
N ASP A 21 -2.45 1.71 -10.78
CA ASP A 21 -3.85 1.77 -10.34
C ASP A 21 -4.18 0.65 -9.35
N CYS A 22 -4.81 1.03 -8.24
CA CYS A 22 -5.16 0.12 -7.17
C CYS A 22 -6.35 0.64 -6.38
N SER A 23 -6.93 -0.22 -5.55
CA SER A 23 -8.08 0.12 -4.72
C SER A 23 -7.80 -0.19 -3.26
N LEU A 24 -8.27 0.67 -2.36
CA LEU A 24 -8.36 0.37 -0.93
C LEU A 24 -9.78 -0.07 -0.63
N ILE A 25 -9.94 -1.35 -0.28
CA ILE A 25 -11.23 -1.94 0.09
C ILE A 25 -11.30 -2.13 1.60
N HIS A 26 -12.51 -2.06 2.16
CA HIS A 26 -12.78 -2.40 3.56
C HIS A 26 -13.27 -3.84 3.64
N VAL A 27 -12.73 -4.61 4.60
CA VAL A 27 -13.18 -5.97 4.87
C VAL A 27 -13.28 -6.18 6.38
N SER A 28 -14.29 -6.95 6.82
CA SER A 28 -14.39 -7.41 8.21
C SER A 28 -13.47 -8.60 8.44
N LEU A 29 -12.79 -8.61 9.59
CA LEU A 29 -11.98 -9.71 10.09
C LEU A 29 -12.84 -10.93 10.45
N ASP A 30 -14.12 -10.74 10.81
CA ASP A 30 -15.05 -11.83 11.15
C ASP A 30 -15.26 -12.79 9.96
N HIS A 31 -15.07 -12.30 8.74
CA HIS A 31 -15.14 -13.13 7.52
C HIS A 31 -13.84 -13.86 7.18
N SER A 32 -12.82 -13.80 8.04
CA SER A 32 -11.51 -14.44 7.82
C SER A 32 -10.90 -14.12 6.45
N PRO A 33 -10.69 -12.82 6.11
CA PRO A 33 -10.21 -12.42 4.79
C PRO A 33 -8.82 -13.00 4.52
N LYS A 34 -8.59 -13.46 3.28
CA LYS A 34 -7.28 -13.91 2.83
C LYS A 34 -6.51 -12.74 2.23
N PHE A 35 -5.36 -12.41 2.81
CA PHE A 35 -4.50 -11.33 2.33
C PHE A 35 -3.03 -11.61 2.67
N TYR A 36 -2.12 -10.89 2.02
CA TYR A 36 -0.71 -10.87 2.40
C TYR A 36 -0.36 -9.59 3.16
N ALA A 37 0.22 -9.74 4.35
CA ALA A 37 0.85 -8.61 5.03
C ALA A 37 2.20 -8.30 4.37
N LEU A 38 2.38 -7.06 3.93
CA LEU A 38 3.64 -6.61 3.32
C LEU A 38 4.55 -6.04 4.41
N SER A 39 5.72 -6.65 4.58
CA SER A 39 6.79 -6.12 5.42
C SER A 39 7.83 -5.45 4.53
N TYR A 40 8.22 -4.23 4.89
CA TYR A 40 9.28 -3.46 4.24
C TYR A 40 9.97 -2.59 5.30
N ALA A 41 11.22 -2.21 5.04
CA ALA A 41 11.94 -1.30 5.93
C ALA A 41 11.43 0.13 5.72
N TRP A 42 11.10 0.84 6.79
CA TRP A 42 10.82 2.26 6.71
C TRP A 42 12.11 2.98 6.33
N THR A 43 12.08 3.81 5.30
CA THR A 43 13.25 4.60 4.91
C THR A 43 13.52 5.67 5.96
N ASP A 44 14.65 5.58 6.65
CA ASP A 44 15.15 6.65 7.50
C ASP A 44 15.76 7.74 6.62
N GLU A 45 15.06 8.86 6.48
CA GLU A 45 15.50 10.00 5.67
C GLU A 45 16.86 10.58 6.14
N SER A 46 17.21 10.39 7.41
CA SER A 46 18.51 10.84 7.94
C SER A 46 19.69 9.98 7.47
N LEU A 47 19.43 8.72 7.10
CA LEU A 47 20.41 7.81 6.50
C LEU A 47 20.60 8.07 5.01
N PHE A 48 19.69 8.84 4.41
CA PHE A 48 19.69 9.16 2.99
C PHE A 48 19.53 10.68 2.75
N PRO A 49 20.48 11.49 3.26
CA PRO A 49 20.40 12.94 3.13
C PRO A 49 20.55 13.30 1.65
N LYS A 50 19.41 13.64 1.02
CA LYS A 50 19.27 13.94 -0.41
C LYS A 50 19.59 12.73 -1.29
N PHE A 51 18.64 11.80 -1.41
CA PHE A 51 18.57 11.07 -2.67
C PHE A 51 18.22 12.06 -3.79
N GLU A 52 19.27 12.54 -4.46
CA GLU A 52 19.19 13.16 -5.78
C GLU A 52 18.31 12.27 -6.65
N ASN A 53 17.17 12.81 -7.08
CA ASN A 53 16.33 12.22 -8.13
C ASN A 53 15.89 10.77 -7.88
N ALA A 54 15.65 10.35 -6.63
CA ALA A 54 14.80 9.19 -6.44
C ALA A 54 13.45 9.55 -7.06
N THR A 55 13.16 9.02 -8.24
CA THR A 55 11.82 9.05 -8.82
C THR A 55 10.93 8.42 -7.77
N HIS A 56 10.26 9.26 -6.97
CA HIS A 56 9.19 8.81 -6.11
C HIS A 56 8.27 8.00 -7.02
N GLN A 57 8.10 6.72 -6.70
CA GLN A 57 7.11 5.91 -7.40
C GLN A 57 5.77 6.24 -6.78
N HIS A 58 4.74 6.30 -7.62
CA HIS A 58 3.40 6.63 -7.19
C HIS A 58 2.50 5.43 -7.43
N ILE A 59 1.49 5.31 -6.58
CA ILE A 59 0.33 4.48 -6.83
C ILE A 59 -0.92 5.36 -6.70
N ARG A 60 -2.04 4.88 -7.23
CA ARG A 60 -3.31 5.59 -7.21
C ARG A 60 -4.41 4.80 -6.53
N PRO A 61 -4.37 4.62 -5.19
CA PRO A 61 -5.43 3.93 -4.48
C PRO A 61 -6.74 4.73 -4.62
N ASN A 62 -7.76 4.11 -5.19
CA ASN A 62 -9.04 4.76 -5.47
C ASN A 62 -8.89 6.07 -6.28
N GLY A 63 -7.89 6.15 -7.16
CA GLY A 63 -7.61 7.33 -7.98
C GLY A 63 -6.80 8.45 -7.31
N HIS A 64 -6.39 8.30 -6.04
CA HIS A 64 -5.61 9.30 -5.32
C HIS A 64 -4.11 9.08 -5.47
N ASP A 65 -3.39 10.07 -6.01
CA ASP A 65 -1.95 9.99 -6.19
C ASP A 65 -1.21 9.94 -4.85
N THR A 66 -0.51 8.83 -4.59
CA THR A 66 0.14 8.54 -3.31
C THR A 66 1.61 8.23 -3.55
N PRO A 67 2.55 9.04 -3.03
CA PRO A 67 3.98 8.78 -3.16
C PRO A 67 4.38 7.58 -2.29
N LEU A 68 5.34 6.81 -2.77
CA LEU A 68 5.91 5.66 -2.07
C LEU A 68 7.37 5.90 -1.72
N GLY A 69 7.76 5.44 -0.52
CA GLY A 69 9.17 5.27 -0.19
C GLY A 69 9.82 4.21 -1.07
N PRO A 70 11.14 4.26 -1.33
CA PRO A 70 11.81 3.36 -2.28
C PRO A 70 11.74 1.88 -1.86
N THR A 71 11.80 1.60 -0.57
CA THR A 71 11.66 0.23 -0.02
C THR A 71 10.24 -0.29 -0.17
N GLN A 72 9.24 0.57 0.03
CA GLN A 72 7.83 0.26 -0.15
C GLN A 72 7.52 -0.01 -1.63
N ALA A 73 8.02 0.85 -2.52
CA ALA A 73 7.91 0.72 -3.97
C ALA A 73 8.50 -0.61 -4.45
N ALA A 74 9.74 -0.93 -4.05
CA ALA A 74 10.38 -2.19 -4.39
C ALA A 74 9.59 -3.40 -3.87
N ALA A 75 9.05 -3.33 -2.65
CA ALA A 75 8.26 -4.41 -2.08
C ALA A 75 6.94 -4.64 -2.84
N LEU A 76 6.24 -3.57 -3.23
CA LEU A 76 5.01 -3.65 -4.02
C LEU A 76 5.27 -4.17 -5.43
N GLU A 77 6.33 -3.70 -6.09
CA GLU A 77 6.73 -4.17 -7.41
C GLU A 77 7.06 -5.67 -7.38
N ALA A 78 7.84 -6.12 -6.40
CA ALA A 78 8.13 -7.54 -6.22
C ALA A 78 6.86 -8.39 -6.05
N ARG A 79 5.81 -7.88 -5.40
CA ARG A 79 4.52 -8.58 -5.30
C ARG A 79 3.81 -8.66 -6.64
N ARG A 80 3.82 -7.59 -7.43
CA ARG A 80 3.22 -7.56 -8.78
C ARG A 80 3.94 -8.53 -9.72
N SER A 81 5.25 -8.44 -9.83
CA SER A 81 6.02 -9.22 -10.81
C SER A 81 6.00 -10.73 -10.52
N ASN A 82 5.85 -11.14 -9.26
CA ASN A 82 5.79 -12.56 -8.87
C ASN A 82 4.37 -13.15 -8.87
N GLY A 83 3.39 -12.46 -9.46
CA GLY A 83 2.03 -12.98 -9.62
C GLY A 83 1.19 -12.99 -8.32
N TYR A 84 1.64 -12.27 -7.28
CA TYR A 84 0.86 -12.10 -6.06
C TYR A 84 -0.21 -11.02 -6.18
N SER A 85 -0.31 -10.33 -7.33
CA SER A 85 -1.27 -9.23 -7.55
C SER A 85 -2.73 -9.61 -7.35
N LYS A 86 -3.07 -10.91 -7.49
CA LYS A 86 -4.43 -11.47 -7.38
C LYS A 86 -4.92 -11.60 -5.93
N VAL A 87 -4.03 -11.50 -4.95
CA VAL A 87 -4.39 -11.55 -3.53
C VAL A 87 -4.30 -10.14 -2.95
N PRO A 88 -5.30 -9.68 -2.18
CA PRO A 88 -5.20 -8.38 -1.52
C PRO A 88 -4.02 -8.30 -0.56
N HIS A 89 -3.47 -7.10 -0.39
CA HIS A 89 -2.32 -6.84 0.48
C HIS A 89 -2.71 -5.91 1.62
N TRP A 90 -2.22 -6.21 2.83
CA TRP A 90 -2.23 -5.26 3.92
C TRP A 90 -0.88 -4.55 3.97
N VAL A 91 -0.89 -3.23 3.79
CA VAL A 91 0.30 -2.37 3.75
C VAL A 91 0.10 -1.30 4.81
N ASP A 92 0.91 -1.33 5.88
CA ASP A 92 0.76 -0.48 7.06
C ASP A 92 0.41 0.99 6.75
N VAL A 93 1.23 1.71 5.97
CA VAL A 93 1.07 3.13 5.68
C VAL A 93 -0.18 3.42 4.85
N LEU A 94 -0.65 2.48 4.03
CA LEU A 94 -1.83 2.67 3.16
C LEU A 94 -3.13 2.18 3.82
N CYS A 95 -3.03 1.16 4.68
CA CYS A 95 -4.17 0.43 5.21
C CYS A 95 -4.53 0.81 6.65
N ILE A 96 -3.61 1.42 7.40
CA ILE A 96 -3.92 2.04 8.69
C ILE A 96 -4.78 3.28 8.46
N ASP A 97 -5.67 3.59 9.42
CA ASP A 97 -6.54 4.75 9.35
C ASP A 97 -5.73 6.06 9.42
N GLN A 98 -5.28 6.56 8.26
CA GLN A 98 -4.48 7.79 8.13
C GLN A 98 -5.28 9.07 8.39
N LYS A 99 -6.13 9.12 9.43
CA LYS A 99 -6.55 10.42 9.98
C LYS A 99 -5.37 11.24 10.54
N ILE A 100 -4.16 10.67 10.56
CA ILE A 100 -2.95 11.22 11.17
C ILE A 100 -1.87 11.62 10.13
N ILE A 101 -2.01 11.27 8.84
CA ILE A 101 -0.97 11.58 7.83
C ILE A 101 -1.62 12.25 6.60
N LEU A 102 -2.11 13.47 6.80
CA LEU A 102 -2.24 14.52 5.77
C LEU A 102 -2.04 15.89 6.45
#